data_AF-A0A970B005-F1
#
_entry.id   AF-A0A970B005-F1
#
_cell.length_a   1.000
_cell.length_b   1.000
_cell.length_c   1.000
_cell.angle_alpha   90.00
_cell.angle_beta   90.00
_cell.angle_gamma   90.00
#
_symmetry.space_group_name_H-M   'P 1'
#
loop_
_entity.id
_entity.type
_entity.pdbx_description
1 polymer ?
#
loop_
_entity_poly.entity_id
_entity_poly.type
_entity_poly.pdbx_seq_one_letter_code
_entity_poly.pdbx_strand_id
1 'polypeptide(L)' 'MLRGALIDSTGRYAPGDVADVDEEVEHTPVADAEAGCICVIANEQPTRFRGLLARLMQPWHGL' A
#
# COMPACT_ATOMS: atom_id res chain seq x y z
N MET A 1 -10.12 -4.52 1.46
CA MET A 1 -10.33 -4.00 0.09
C MET A 1 -11.79 -3.66 -0.16
N LEU A 2 -12.11 -2.47 -0.70
CA LEU A 2 -13.51 -2.05 -0.93
C LEU A 2 -13.96 -2.21 -2.39
N ARG A 3 -13.10 -1.92 -3.37
CA ARG A 3 -13.41 -2.03 -4.81
C ARG A 3 -12.14 -2.30 -5.61
N GLY A 4 -12.28 -3.06 -6.71
CA GLY A 4 -11.16 -3.42 -7.56
C GLY A 4 -10.23 -4.44 -6.90
N ALA A 5 -8.93 -4.38 -7.18
CA ALA A 5 -7.95 -5.24 -6.50
C ALA A 5 -6.61 -4.54 -6.30
N LEU A 6 -5.87 -4.98 -5.28
CA LEU A 6 -4.50 -4.56 -4.98
C LEU A 6 -3.59 -5.78 -5.11
N ILE A 7 -2.43 -5.61 -5.70
CA ILE A 7 -1.39 -6.65 -5.76
C ILE A 7 -0.13 -6.10 -5.13
N ASP A 8 0.49 -6.89 -4.25
CA ASP A 8 1.84 -6.65 -3.76
C ASP A 8 2.62 -7.97 -3.60
N SER A 9 3.76 -7.92 -2.91
CA SER A 9 4.62 -9.08 -2.65
C SER A 9 3.96 -10.18 -1.81
N THR A 10 2.89 -9.86 -1.07
CA THR A 10 2.18 -10.78 -0.20
C THR A 10 0.99 -11.45 -0.89
N GLY A 11 0.48 -10.86 -1.98
CA GLY A 11 -0.54 -11.48 -2.82
C GLY A 11 -1.45 -10.50 -3.56
N ARG A 12 -2.57 -11.01 -4.06
CA ARG A 12 -3.66 -10.23 -4.68
C ARG A 12 -4.86 -10.19 -3.73
N TYR A 13 -5.34 -8.99 -3.44
CA TYR A 13 -6.47 -8.72 -2.55
C TYR A 13 -7.64 -8.17 -3.35
N ALA A 14 -8.76 -8.88 -3.36
CA ALA A 14 -10.01 -8.54 -4.02
C ALA A 14 -11.03 -7.94 -3.01
N PRO A 15 -12.20 -7.45 -3.44
CA PRO A 15 -13.18 -6.84 -2.53
C PRO A 15 -13.59 -7.82 -1.42
N GLY A 16 -13.51 -7.37 -0.17
CA GLY A 16 -13.73 -8.20 1.02
C GLY A 16 -12.45 -8.73 1.67
N ASP A 17 -11.34 -8.82 0.94
CA ASP A 17 -10.07 -9.29 1.51
C ASP A 17 -9.41 -8.24 2.41
N VAL A 18 -8.64 -8.71 3.38
CA VAL A 18 -7.86 -7.90 4.33
C VAL A 18 -6.40 -8.29 4.24
N ALA A 19 -5.52 -7.30 4.15
CA ALA A 19 -4.08 -7.46 4.28
C ALA A 19 -3.69 -6.93 5.67
N ASP A 20 -3.02 -7.76 6.45
CA ASP A 20 -2.41 -7.40 7.73
C ASP A 20 -0.93 -7.75 7.66
N VAL A 21 -0.08 -6.77 7.87
CA VAL A 21 1.32 -6.76 7.45
C VAL A 21 2.11 -5.87 8.40
N ASP A 22 3.33 -6.30 8.71
CA ASP A 22 4.20 -5.60 9.65
C ASP A 22 5.26 -4.74 8.94
N GLU A 23 6.09 -4.09 9.75
CA GLU A 23 7.16 -3.20 9.32
C GLU A 23 8.33 -3.89 8.58
N GLU A 24 8.40 -5.23 8.61
CA GLU A 24 9.43 -5.98 7.89
C GLU A 24 9.10 -6.09 6.39
N VAL A 25 7.81 -5.94 6.03
CA VAL A 25 7.34 -6.03 4.65
C VAL A 25 7.57 -4.72 3.90
N GLU A 26 8.35 -4.80 2.82
CA GLU A 26 8.50 -3.69 1.88
C GLU A 26 7.32 -3.66 0.90
N HIS A 27 6.33 -2.82 1.18
CA HIS A 27 5.14 -2.67 0.34
C HIS A 27 5.40 -1.87 -0.93
N THR A 28 5.06 -2.48 -2.07
CA THR A 28 4.95 -1.80 -3.37
C THR A 28 3.58 -2.11 -3.97
N PRO A 29 2.50 -1.49 -3.46
CA PRO A 29 1.15 -1.79 -3.89
C PRO A 29 0.91 -1.35 -5.33
N VAL A 30 0.31 -2.23 -6.13
CA VAL A 30 -0.10 -1.97 -7.50
C VAL A 30 -1.61 -2.17 -7.61
N ALA A 31 -2.32 -1.15 -8.09
CA ALA A 31 -3.75 -1.25 -8.35
C ALA A 31 -4.04 -2.14 -9.56
N ASP A 32 -5.21 -2.78 -9.57
CA ASP A 32 -5.71 -3.50 -10.73
C ASP A 32 -5.72 -2.59 -11.97
N ALA A 33 -5.19 -3.10 -13.08
CA ALA A 33 -4.97 -2.32 -14.29
C ALA A 33 -6.28 -1.89 -14.97
N GLU A 34 -7.38 -2.63 -14.80
CA GLU A 34 -8.65 -2.32 -15.45
C GLU A 34 -9.57 -1.53 -14.52
N ALA A 35 -9.78 -2.03 -13.30
CA ALA A 35 -10.78 -1.48 -12.40
C ALA A 35 -10.22 -0.45 -11.40
N GLY A 36 -8.91 -0.29 -11.32
CA GLY A 36 -8.24 0.44 -10.24
C GLY A 36 -8.45 -0.23 -8.88
N CYS A 37 -8.20 0.52 -7.80
CA CYS A 37 -8.51 0.05 -6.45
C CYS A 37 -9.00 1.16 -5.52
N ILE A 38 -9.95 0.83 -4.65
CA ILE A 38 -10.30 1.64 -3.47
C ILE A 38 -10.07 0.77 -2.24
N CYS A 39 -9.20 1.24 -1.36
CA CYS A 39 -8.86 0.58 -0.10
C CYS A 39 -8.95 1.56 1.06
N VAL A 40 -9.16 1.00 2.26
CA VAL A 40 -8.97 1.70 3.52
C VAL A 40 -7.68 1.14 4.10
N ILE A 41 -6.76 2.04 4.46
CA ILE A 41 -5.48 1.71 5.05
C ILE A 41 -5.48 2.32 6.45
N ALA A 42 -5.06 1.54 7.44
CA ALA A 42 -4.85 2.01 8.80
C ALA A 42 -3.42 1.64 9.21
N ASN A 43 -2.62 2.64 9.53
CA ASN A 43 -1.24 2.46 9.98
C ASN A 43 -1.12 3.03 11.40
N GLU A 44 -0.36 2.36 12.25
CA GLU A 44 -0.04 2.87 13.60
C GLU A 44 1.01 3.99 13.56
N GLN A 45 1.85 4.00 12.52
CA GLN A 45 2.94 4.94 12.33
C GLN A 45 3.00 5.48 10.89
N PRO A 46 3.66 6.63 10.65
CA PRO A 46 3.90 7.13 9.30
C PRO A 46 4.66 6.12 8.44
N THR A 47 4.33 6.07 7.16
CA THR A 47 4.98 5.17 6.21
C THR A 47 6.45 5.55 6.06
N ARG A 48 7.37 4.59 6.10
CA ARG A 48 8.81 4.83 5.89
C ARG A 48 9.24 4.39 4.50
N PHE A 49 9.54 5.37 3.64
CA PHE A 49 10.04 5.06 2.31
C PHE A 49 11.48 4.54 2.33
N ARG A 50 11.73 3.54 1.48
CA ARG A 50 13.07 3.04 1.17
C ARG A 50 13.60 3.78 -0.05
N GLY A 51 14.91 4.08 -0.07
CA GLY A 51 15.56 4.88 -1.11
C GLY A 51 15.73 6.36 -0.74
N LEU A 52 16.89 6.91 -1.12
CA LEU A 52 17.30 8.27 -0.75
C LEU A 52 16.35 9.35 -1.28
N LEU A 53 15.96 9.25 -2.55
CA LEU A 53 15.07 10.20 -3.21
C LEU A 53 13.65 10.17 -2.62
N ALA A 54 13.11 8.98 -2.39
CA ALA A 54 11.78 8.82 -1.80
C ALA A 54 11.74 9.39 -0.37
N ARG A 55 12.78 9.13 0.44
CA ARG A 55 12.92 9.72 1.79
C ARG A 55 13.01 11.25 1.78
N LEU A 56 13.66 11.84 0.77
CA LEU A 56 13.71 13.29 0.62
C LEU A 56 12.32 13.87 0.31
N MET A 57 11.49 13.14 -0.44
CA MET A 57 10.13 13.56 -0.80
C MET A 57 9.08 13.32 0.30
N GLN A 58 9.38 12.45 1.26
CA GLN A 58 8.46 12.00 2.31
C GLN A 58 7.77 13.13 3.11
N PRO A 59 8.41 14.27 3.46
CA PRO A 59 7.75 15.35 4.19
C PRO A 59 6.58 16.02 3.46
N TRP A 60 6.50 15.85 2.13
CA TRP A 60 5.40 16.38 1.31
C TRP A 60 4.33 15.34 0.98
N HIS A 61 4.54 14.09 1.41
CA HIS A 61 3.60 13.00 1.24
C HIS A 61 2.74 12.84 2.51
N GLY A 62 1.42 12.76 2.33
CA GLY A 62 0.44 12.74 3.44
C GLY A 62 0.20 11.37 4.09
N LEU A 63 1.05 10.38 3.83
CA LEU A 63 1.02 9.03 4.44
C LEU A 63 2.38 8.68 5.05
#